data_AF-A0A8T1A1L4-F1
#
_entry.id   AF-A0A8T1A1L4-F1
#
_cell.length_a   1.000
_cell.length_b   1.000
_cell.length_c   1.000
_cell.angle_alpha   90.00
_cell.angle_beta   90.00
_cell.angle_gamma   90.00
#
_symmetry.space_group_name_H-M   'P 1'
#
loop_
_entity.id
_entity.type
_entity.pdbx_description
1 polymer ?
#
loop_
_entity_poly.entity_id
_entity_poly.type
_entity_poly.pdbx_seq_one_letter_code
_entity_poly.pdbx_strand_id
1 'polypeptide(L)'
;MADSRRVFVQLASVQDSQVEVGAPVMAFVMPTDSWLSVVNEFLMSCNDDDVEVEQRPPGLLEGCVVLHATSLQQISDPAGCEDSKQYILCTSADDAVRLQKQRFGDSTASSVTGASDTDALARGSIALTDQLESLEELDYYFDDAGTLRHCRTNQAVYELMSDERRAGELDDIVKAAIFHIQMEMLAELAFKQARVPLDPLPNEPKEARSSIFLTSDWRTNSNLLVVVNGGRGAQPGIWSRDLLIQEGLELGSMLPVMRRATACNFGVAVVNPSTNNVTIGNDTFPIRGSSSPDEHMLYVWDNIISRAQARNVYVLAYSFGAKSVVTLIQKREEQVVKRVNALVFAEGAYRIDPSTTSPAVAQFLKQRAINFKGDAQISVGGHIPAEEEKLSCSCLSVGDLTASGPSTDGKAPPTAAPSSALSKRSSSNKARTISLSLETTFTYFVAARDRGCGAAQFISESEAKTRTWLGNVIRHRLDSLKPKKQSRRLSTAMGANASESPHHRKTARRSSLDTDASSSAMRASIASSRGSNSSSHHSHGVSHLGFHA
;
A
#
# COMPACT_ATOMS: atom_id res chain seq x y z
N MET A 1 -20.40 -3.87 0.66
CA MET A 1 -19.28 -4.20 1.56
C MET A 1 -19.56 -5.59 2.07
N ALA A 2 -18.72 -6.55 1.72
CA ALA A 2 -18.83 -7.90 2.26
C ALA A 2 -18.38 -7.84 3.73
N ASP A 3 -19.05 -8.57 4.63
CA ASP A 3 -18.83 -8.56 6.09
C ASP A 3 -17.51 -9.29 6.46
N SER A 4 -16.40 -8.94 5.80
CA SER A 4 -15.08 -9.51 6.09
C SER A 4 -14.61 -9.06 7.48
N ARG A 5 -14.14 -10.01 8.28
CA ARG A 5 -13.61 -9.77 9.63
C ARG A 5 -12.11 -9.93 9.61
N ARG A 6 -11.41 -8.91 10.06
CA ARG A 6 -9.97 -8.91 10.28
C ARG A 6 -9.67 -9.63 11.59
N VAL A 7 -8.80 -10.62 11.58
CA VAL A 7 -8.37 -11.31 12.80
C VAL A 7 -6.86 -11.49 12.82
N PHE A 8 -6.30 -11.68 13.99
CA PHE A 8 -4.87 -11.99 14.16
C PHE A 8 -4.74 -13.42 14.65
N VAL A 9 -3.86 -14.20 14.04
CA VAL A 9 -3.73 -15.64 14.28
C VAL A 9 -2.29 -15.99 14.59
N GLN A 10 -2.08 -16.71 15.67
CA GLN A 10 -0.78 -17.21 16.09
C GLN A 10 -0.74 -18.72 15.92
N LEU A 11 0.35 -19.26 15.36
CA LEU A 11 0.55 -20.70 15.31
C LEU A 11 1.15 -21.19 16.63
N ALA A 12 0.52 -22.17 17.25
CA ALA A 12 1.08 -22.91 18.36
C ALA A 12 2.07 -23.96 17.84
N SER A 13 3.24 -24.03 18.46
CA SER A 13 4.28 -25.02 18.18
C SER A 13 4.76 -25.66 19.47
N VAL A 14 5.14 -26.94 19.41
CA VAL A 14 5.62 -27.67 20.59
C VAL A 14 7.14 -27.73 20.55
N GLN A 15 7.79 -27.19 21.59
CA GLN A 15 9.22 -27.36 21.86
C GLN A 15 9.41 -27.87 23.28
N ASP A 16 10.19 -28.94 23.45
CA ASP A 16 10.59 -29.49 24.76
C ASP A 16 9.43 -29.68 25.77
N SER A 17 8.27 -30.14 25.29
CA SER A 17 7.03 -30.36 26.06
C SER A 17 6.28 -29.10 26.52
N GLN A 18 6.70 -27.91 26.08
CA GLN A 18 5.95 -26.66 26.22
C GLN A 18 5.35 -26.22 24.88
N VAL A 19 4.20 -25.56 24.94
CA VAL A 19 3.60 -24.96 23.76
C VAL A 19 4.05 -23.51 23.68
N GLU A 20 4.83 -23.19 22.65
CA GLU A 20 5.16 -21.82 22.29
C GLU A 20 4.16 -21.31 21.26
N VAL A 21 3.76 -20.05 21.42
CA VAL A 21 2.83 -19.40 20.51
C VAL A 21 3.61 -18.38 19.70
N GLY A 22 3.61 -18.54 18.38
CA GLY A 22 4.34 -17.68 17.47
C GLY A 22 3.78 -16.25 17.41
N ALA A 23 4.45 -15.43 16.60
CA ALA A 23 4.00 -14.09 16.23
C ALA A 23 2.56 -14.08 15.68
N PRO A 24 1.67 -13.17 16.10
CA PRO A 24 0.37 -12.99 15.48
C PRO A 24 0.50 -12.51 14.03
N VAL A 25 0.00 -13.32 13.10
CA VAL A 25 -0.11 -12.97 11.69
C VAL A 25 -1.56 -12.67 11.37
N MET A 26 -1.80 -11.64 10.56
CA MET A 26 -3.16 -11.27 10.23
C MET A 26 -3.78 -12.21 9.19
N ALA A 27 -5.06 -12.53 9.37
CA ALA A 27 -5.90 -13.26 8.43
C ALA A 27 -7.26 -12.56 8.27
N PHE A 28 -7.96 -12.86 7.17
CA PHE A 28 -9.31 -12.37 6.91
C PHE A 28 -10.30 -13.53 6.95
N VAL A 29 -11.45 -13.30 7.60
CA VAL A 29 -12.50 -14.31 7.73
C VAL A 29 -13.79 -13.74 7.16
N MET A 30 -14.36 -14.41 6.16
CA MET A 30 -15.74 -14.17 5.81
C MET A 30 -16.64 -15.03 6.70
N PRO A 31 -17.66 -14.46 7.37
CA PRO A 31 -18.64 -15.21 8.15
C PRO A 31 -19.41 -16.24 7.32
N THR A 32 -19.35 -16.13 6.00
CA THR A 32 -19.99 -17.04 5.03
C THR A 32 -19.08 -18.16 4.53
N ASP A 33 -17.77 -18.13 4.85
CA ASP A 33 -16.84 -19.16 4.39
C ASP A 33 -17.09 -20.49 5.09
N SER A 34 -16.55 -21.58 4.54
CA SER A 34 -16.51 -22.84 5.27
C SER A 34 -15.49 -22.77 6.40
N TRP A 35 -15.73 -23.45 7.51
CA TRP A 35 -14.76 -23.46 8.62
C TRP A 35 -13.39 -24.01 8.20
N LEU A 36 -13.35 -25.02 7.32
CA LEU A 36 -12.09 -25.55 6.78
C LEU A 36 -11.35 -24.51 5.93
N SER A 37 -12.07 -23.67 5.18
CA SER A 37 -11.46 -22.56 4.43
C SER A 37 -10.82 -21.53 5.36
N VAL A 38 -11.49 -21.21 6.48
CA VAL A 38 -10.95 -20.29 7.51
C VAL A 38 -9.71 -20.87 8.19
N VAL A 39 -9.75 -22.15 8.58
CA VAL A 39 -8.60 -22.84 9.17
C VAL A 39 -7.43 -22.92 8.18
N ASN A 40 -7.71 -23.14 6.89
CA ASN A 40 -6.68 -23.13 5.85
C ASN A 40 -6.08 -21.73 5.66
N GLU A 41 -6.90 -20.68 5.63
CA GLU A 41 -6.42 -19.29 5.56
C GLU A 41 -5.52 -18.94 6.75
N PHE A 42 -5.86 -19.42 7.95
CA PHE A 42 -5.05 -19.24 9.16
C PHE A 42 -3.70 -19.95 9.02
N LEU A 43 -3.70 -21.20 8.54
CA LEU A 43 -2.48 -21.95 8.27
C LEU A 43 -1.62 -21.28 7.19
N MET A 44 -2.21 -20.82 6.10
CA MET A 44 -1.54 -20.10 5.02
C MET A 44 -0.89 -18.82 5.55
N SER A 45 -1.64 -18.06 6.35
CA SER A 45 -1.16 -16.83 6.98
C SER A 45 0.01 -17.08 7.92
N CYS A 46 -0.08 -18.11 8.77
CA CYS A 46 0.98 -18.43 9.71
C CYS A 46 2.23 -19.06 9.07
N ASN A 47 2.09 -19.82 7.99
CA ASN A 47 3.20 -20.52 7.32
C ASN A 47 3.75 -19.78 6.10
N ASP A 48 3.14 -18.67 5.69
CA ASP A 48 3.49 -17.93 4.46
C ASP A 48 3.46 -18.85 3.22
N ASP A 49 2.44 -19.72 3.15
CA ASP A 49 2.21 -20.66 2.03
C ASP A 49 0.90 -20.34 1.27
N ASP A 50 0.83 -20.75 -0.01
CA ASP A 50 -0.35 -20.56 -0.87
C ASP A 50 -0.98 -21.93 -1.22
N VAL A 51 -1.20 -22.80 -0.22
CA VAL A 51 -1.77 -24.15 -0.44
C VAL A 51 -3.29 -24.13 -0.23
N GLU A 52 -4.02 -24.40 -1.30
CA GLU A 52 -5.49 -24.48 -1.29
C GLU A 52 -6.01 -25.67 -0.45
N VAL A 53 -7.26 -25.56 0.01
CA VAL A 53 -7.91 -26.56 0.88
C VAL A 53 -7.82 -27.97 0.29
N GLU A 54 -8.08 -28.14 -1.01
CA GLU A 54 -8.11 -29.44 -1.69
C GLU A 54 -6.72 -30.08 -1.85
N GLN A 55 -5.65 -29.29 -1.69
CA GLN A 55 -4.27 -29.74 -1.83
C GLN A 55 -3.66 -30.16 -0.49
N ARG A 56 -4.34 -29.88 0.64
CA ARG A 56 -3.89 -30.29 1.97
C ARG A 56 -4.12 -31.80 2.19
N PRO A 57 -3.27 -32.48 2.98
CA PRO A 57 -3.51 -33.86 3.39
C PRO A 57 -4.90 -34.03 4.05
N PRO A 58 -5.66 -35.08 3.73
CA PRO A 58 -6.97 -35.33 4.34
C PRO A 58 -6.87 -35.43 5.87
N GLY A 59 -7.75 -34.76 6.61
CA GLY A 59 -7.78 -34.80 8.08
C GLY A 59 -6.86 -33.80 8.76
N LEU A 60 -5.96 -33.12 8.02
CA LEU A 60 -5.03 -32.14 8.59
C LEU A 60 -5.77 -30.93 9.16
N LEU A 61 -6.69 -30.35 8.37
CA LEU A 61 -7.43 -29.16 8.76
C LEU A 61 -8.45 -29.49 9.86
N GLU A 62 -9.07 -30.67 9.80
CA GLU A 62 -10.01 -31.16 10.81
C GLU A 62 -9.36 -31.44 12.17
N GLY A 63 -8.06 -31.76 12.18
CA GLY A 63 -7.27 -31.93 13.40
C GLY A 63 -6.88 -30.61 14.07
N CYS A 64 -6.95 -29.49 13.34
CA CYS A 64 -6.59 -28.19 13.88
C CYS A 64 -7.68 -27.63 14.81
N VAL A 65 -7.25 -26.90 15.84
CA VAL A 65 -8.11 -26.26 16.82
C VAL A 65 -7.81 -24.77 16.87
N VAL A 66 -8.83 -23.94 16.76
CA VAL A 66 -8.70 -22.49 16.90
C VAL A 66 -9.22 -22.06 18.26
N LEU A 67 -8.39 -21.36 19.04
CA LEU A 67 -8.75 -20.82 20.35
C LEU A 67 -8.76 -19.29 20.30
N HIS A 68 -9.68 -18.63 21.00
CA HIS A 68 -9.58 -17.20 21.25
C HIS A 68 -8.36 -16.93 22.17
N ALA A 69 -7.46 -16.02 21.81
CA ALA A 69 -6.16 -15.90 22.48
C ALA A 69 -6.25 -15.53 23.98
N THR A 70 -7.23 -14.70 24.37
CA THR A 70 -7.43 -14.29 25.77
C THR A 70 -8.17 -15.32 26.62
N SER A 71 -9.33 -15.82 26.16
CA SER A 71 -10.18 -16.74 26.94
C SER A 71 -9.79 -18.22 26.77
N LEU A 72 -8.98 -18.55 25.75
CA LEU A 72 -8.72 -19.89 25.24
C LEU A 72 -9.97 -20.72 24.97
N GLN A 73 -11.10 -20.06 24.73
CA GLN A 73 -12.32 -20.72 24.29
C GLN A 73 -12.15 -21.16 22.84
N GLN A 74 -12.52 -22.42 22.56
CA GLN A 74 -12.48 -22.95 21.20
C GLN A 74 -13.54 -22.29 20.31
N ILE A 75 -13.11 -21.87 19.13
CA ILE A 75 -13.95 -21.41 18.04
C ILE A 75 -14.03 -22.53 17.01
N SER A 76 -15.23 -22.75 16.47
CA SER A 76 -15.51 -23.82 15.50
C SER A 76 -16.39 -23.36 14.34
N ASP A 77 -16.65 -22.05 14.26
CA ASP A 77 -17.53 -21.44 13.27
C ASP A 77 -17.00 -20.03 12.91
N PRO A 78 -16.99 -19.65 11.62
CA PRO A 78 -16.52 -18.34 11.18
C PRO A 78 -17.28 -17.17 11.81
N ALA A 79 -18.57 -17.34 12.14
CA ALA A 79 -19.34 -16.28 12.79
C ALA A 79 -18.90 -16.05 14.25
N GLY A 80 -18.13 -16.95 14.84
CA GLY A 80 -17.48 -16.78 16.14
C GLY A 80 -16.17 -16.00 16.10
N CYS A 81 -15.61 -15.74 14.92
CA CYS A 81 -14.46 -14.85 14.77
C CYS A 81 -14.91 -13.40 14.85
N GLU A 82 -14.43 -12.63 15.82
CA GLU A 82 -14.74 -11.22 16.02
C GLU A 82 -13.67 -10.35 15.37
N ASP A 83 -14.09 -9.22 14.79
CA ASP A 83 -13.17 -8.30 14.15
C ASP A 83 -12.13 -7.75 15.13
N SER A 84 -10.89 -7.64 14.67
CA SER A 84 -9.71 -7.17 15.38
C SER A 84 -9.33 -7.98 16.64
N LYS A 85 -9.82 -9.23 16.76
CA LYS A 85 -9.45 -10.15 17.84
C LYS A 85 -8.32 -11.09 17.45
N GLN A 86 -7.67 -11.64 18.49
CA GLN A 86 -6.56 -12.57 18.36
C GLN A 86 -7.01 -14.01 18.63
N TYR A 87 -6.47 -14.93 17.84
CA TYR A 87 -6.73 -16.35 17.87
C TYR A 87 -5.43 -17.14 17.85
N ILE A 88 -5.46 -18.34 18.41
CA ILE A 88 -4.34 -19.27 18.41
C ILE A 88 -4.78 -20.50 17.64
N LEU A 89 -4.05 -20.81 16.57
CA LEU A 89 -4.20 -22.00 15.78
C LEU A 89 -3.29 -23.09 16.34
N CYS A 90 -3.87 -24.18 16.83
CA CYS A 90 -3.18 -25.39 17.23
C CYS A 90 -3.33 -26.44 16.12
N THR A 91 -2.24 -27.12 15.76
CA THR A 91 -2.23 -28.15 14.71
C THR A 91 -2.84 -29.48 15.15
N SER A 92 -3.08 -29.64 16.46
CA SER A 92 -3.78 -30.79 17.04
C SER A 92 -4.59 -30.40 18.27
N ALA A 93 -5.58 -31.23 18.61
CA ALA A 93 -6.34 -31.10 19.86
C ALA A 93 -5.46 -31.28 21.11
N ASP A 94 -4.43 -32.13 21.04
CA ASP A 94 -3.49 -32.34 22.15
C ASP A 94 -2.70 -31.08 22.45
N ASP A 95 -2.30 -30.32 21.43
CA ASP A 95 -1.57 -29.06 21.59
C ASP A 95 -2.46 -27.97 22.21
N ALA A 96 -3.74 -27.93 21.82
CA ALA A 96 -4.72 -27.02 22.41
C ALA A 96 -4.91 -27.31 23.91
N VAL A 97 -5.02 -28.59 24.31
CA VAL A 97 -5.14 -29.00 25.71
C VAL A 97 -3.88 -28.65 26.50
N ARG A 98 -2.68 -28.87 25.93
CA ARG A 98 -1.41 -28.51 26.57
C ARG A 98 -1.32 -27.00 26.79
N LEU A 99 -1.68 -26.19 25.80
CA LEU A 99 -1.65 -24.73 25.89
C LEU A 99 -2.63 -24.22 26.96
N GLN A 100 -3.84 -24.76 27.01
CA GLN A 100 -4.84 -24.42 28.04
C GLN A 100 -4.33 -24.74 29.45
N LYS A 101 -3.72 -25.92 29.65
CA LYS A 101 -3.11 -26.32 30.93
C LYS A 101 -1.93 -25.41 31.31
N GLN A 102 -1.09 -25.05 30.35
CA GLN A 102 0.07 -24.18 30.58
C GLN A 102 -0.34 -22.75 31.00
N ARG A 103 -1.44 -22.23 30.44
CA ARG A 103 -1.91 -20.86 30.70
C ARG A 103 -2.81 -20.73 31.93
N PHE A 104 -3.61 -21.75 32.25
CA PHE A 104 -4.55 -21.71 33.38
C PHE A 104 -4.10 -22.49 34.61
N GLY A 105 -3.05 -23.30 34.51
CA GLY A 105 -2.46 -24.06 35.62
C GLY A 105 -3.37 -25.18 36.14
N ASP A 106 -2.79 -26.34 36.45
CA ASP A 106 -3.49 -27.35 37.24
C ASP A 106 -3.85 -26.74 38.60
N SER A 107 -5.15 -26.60 38.86
CA SER A 107 -5.69 -26.06 40.10
C SER A 107 -5.51 -27.04 41.27
N THR A 108 -4.28 -27.38 41.64
CA THR A 108 -3.92 -28.03 42.91
C THR A 108 -2.41 -27.91 43.19
N ALA A 109 -1.99 -26.92 43.98
CA ALA A 109 -0.99 -27.00 45.08
C ALA A 109 -0.18 -25.69 45.30
N SER A 110 -0.48 -25.05 46.44
CA SER A 110 0.37 -24.31 47.40
C SER A 110 1.58 -23.46 46.95
N SER A 111 1.40 -22.13 47.06
CA SER A 111 2.17 -21.16 47.88
C SER A 111 3.72 -21.10 47.86
N VAL A 112 4.22 -19.88 47.60
CA VAL A 112 5.24 -19.09 48.37
C VAL A 112 6.36 -18.46 47.50
N THR A 113 6.26 -17.12 47.40
CA THR A 113 7.29 -16.06 47.24
C THR A 113 8.23 -16.01 46.03
N GLY A 114 8.31 -14.81 45.43
CA GLY A 114 9.48 -14.36 44.69
C GLY A 114 9.16 -13.35 43.60
N ALA A 115 8.82 -12.11 43.97
CA ALA A 115 8.83 -10.99 43.04
C ALA A 115 10.28 -10.49 42.87
N SER A 116 10.87 -10.63 41.69
CA SER A 116 11.57 -9.56 40.95
C SER A 116 12.18 -10.07 39.65
N ASP A 117 12.26 -9.15 38.68
CA ASP A 117 13.27 -9.09 37.60
C ASP A 117 13.19 -10.07 36.43
N THR A 118 12.11 -9.98 35.64
CA THR A 118 12.14 -10.43 34.22
C THR A 118 11.66 -9.36 33.22
N ASP A 119 11.09 -8.25 33.68
CA ASP A 119 10.42 -7.27 32.80
C ASP A 119 11.33 -6.14 32.28
N ALA A 120 12.63 -6.15 32.63
CA ALA A 120 13.56 -5.06 32.31
C ALA A 120 14.49 -5.32 31.12
N LEU A 121 14.54 -6.55 30.58
CA LEU A 121 15.53 -6.94 29.55
C LEU A 121 14.94 -7.19 28.15
N ALA A 122 13.63 -7.04 27.96
CA ALA A 122 12.96 -7.28 26.66
C ALA A 122 12.73 -6.02 25.80
N ARG A 123 13.09 -4.81 26.28
CA ARG A 123 12.91 -3.55 25.53
C ARG A 123 14.09 -3.22 24.62
N GLY A 124 14.49 -4.17 23.79
CA GLY A 124 15.65 -4.07 22.90
C GLY A 124 15.32 -4.44 21.46
N SER A 125 14.68 -3.51 20.74
CA SER A 125 14.86 -3.29 19.30
C SER A 125 14.60 -4.45 18.33
N ILE A 126 13.35 -4.88 18.17
CA ILE A 126 12.80 -5.35 16.88
C ILE A 126 11.36 -4.85 16.78
N ALA A 127 11.04 -4.05 15.76
CA ALA A 127 9.64 -3.83 15.38
C ALA A 127 9.12 -5.12 14.72
N LEU A 128 8.83 -6.13 15.53
CA LEU A 128 7.83 -7.14 15.19
C LEU A 128 6.51 -6.38 15.08
N THR A 129 5.73 -6.65 14.04
CA THR A 129 4.39 -6.12 13.82
C THR A 129 3.40 -6.43 14.95
N ASP A 130 3.85 -7.16 15.97
CA ASP A 130 3.05 -7.81 17.00
C ASP A 130 2.91 -6.98 18.29
N GLN A 131 3.48 -5.76 18.31
CA GLN A 131 3.39 -4.81 19.42
C GLN A 131 2.98 -3.40 19.00
N LEU A 132 2.56 -3.20 17.75
CA LEU A 132 2.12 -1.88 17.31
C LEU A 132 0.71 -1.62 17.82
N GLU A 133 0.59 -0.72 18.78
CA GLU A 133 -0.70 -0.12 19.13
C GLU A 133 -1.32 0.46 17.85
N SER A 134 -2.59 0.13 17.62
CA SER A 134 -3.37 0.71 16.54
C SER A 134 -3.53 2.22 16.74
N LEU A 135 -3.84 2.94 15.66
CA LEU A 135 -4.16 4.37 15.77
C LEU A 135 -5.27 4.63 16.80
N GLU A 136 -6.29 3.76 16.85
CA GLU A 136 -7.40 3.87 17.78
C GLU A 136 -6.96 3.69 19.24
N GLU A 137 -6.05 2.75 19.53
CA GLU A 137 -5.48 2.54 20.86
C GLU A 137 -4.62 3.73 21.32
N LEU A 138 -4.01 4.44 20.38
CA LEU A 138 -3.25 5.67 20.63
C LEU A 138 -4.14 6.94 20.70
N ASP A 139 -5.46 6.83 20.56
CA ASP A 139 -6.38 7.98 20.43
C ASP A 139 -6.12 8.86 19.17
N TYR A 140 -5.76 8.25 18.04
CA TYR A 140 -5.60 8.92 16.74
C TYR A 140 -6.43 8.27 15.63
N TYR A 141 -6.71 9.04 14.58
CA TYR A 141 -7.41 8.57 13.38
C TYR A 141 -7.08 9.45 12.17
N PHE A 142 -7.33 8.95 10.96
CA PHE A 142 -7.33 9.77 9.74
C PHE A 142 -8.75 10.28 9.47
N ASP A 143 -8.90 11.58 9.25
CA ASP A 143 -10.19 12.16 8.84
C ASP A 143 -10.54 11.86 7.37
N ASP A 144 -11.74 12.27 6.93
CA ASP A 144 -12.19 12.10 5.54
C ASP A 144 -11.29 12.76 4.49
N ALA A 145 -10.47 13.75 4.90
CA ALA A 145 -9.49 14.40 4.04
C ALA A 145 -8.11 13.72 4.10
N GLY A 146 -7.97 12.64 4.87
CA GLY A 146 -6.73 11.91 5.08
C GLY A 146 -5.74 12.60 6.02
N THR A 147 -6.18 13.56 6.83
CA THR A 147 -5.35 14.24 7.83
C THR A 147 -5.31 13.44 9.13
N LEU A 148 -4.11 13.21 9.67
CA LEU A 148 -3.95 12.51 10.95
C LEU A 148 -4.33 13.43 12.13
N ARG A 149 -5.30 13.00 12.93
CA ARG A 149 -5.89 13.78 14.03
C ARG A 149 -5.99 12.98 15.32
N HIS A 150 -5.95 13.69 16.43
CA HIS A 150 -6.24 13.11 17.75
C HIS A 150 -7.75 13.01 17.97
N CYS A 151 -8.24 11.85 18.41
CA CYS A 151 -9.66 11.50 18.55
C CYS A 151 -10.44 12.49 19.43
N ARG A 152 -9.90 12.85 20.60
CA ARG A 152 -10.63 13.67 21.58
C ARG A 152 -10.62 15.16 21.27
N THR A 153 -9.49 15.69 20.80
CA THR A 153 -9.33 17.15 20.57
C THR A 153 -9.63 17.54 19.14
N ASN A 154 -9.68 16.58 18.22
CA ASN A 154 -9.78 16.78 16.78
C ASN A 154 -8.66 17.68 16.20
N GLN A 155 -7.57 17.87 16.95
CA GLN A 155 -6.42 18.65 16.51
C GLN A 155 -5.56 17.79 15.59
N ALA A 156 -5.03 18.41 14.53
CA ALA A 156 -4.14 17.71 13.62
C ALA A 156 -2.79 17.45 14.30
N VAL A 157 -2.17 16.31 14.02
CA VAL A 157 -0.90 15.92 14.68
C VAL A 157 0.20 16.95 14.41
N TYR A 158 0.26 17.55 13.23
CA TYR A 158 1.25 18.60 12.94
C TYR A 158 1.07 19.88 13.80
N GLU A 159 -0.12 20.13 14.34
CA GLU A 159 -0.42 21.27 15.23
C GLU A 159 -0.09 20.98 16.69
N LEU A 160 -0.25 19.72 17.10
CA LEU A 160 0.03 19.25 18.46
C LEU A 160 1.53 19.18 18.76
N MET A 161 2.36 19.14 17.72
CA MET A 161 3.75 18.66 17.79
C MET A 161 4.78 19.76 17.49
N SER A 162 4.60 20.93 18.11
CA SER A 162 5.64 21.97 18.22
C SER A 162 6.57 21.77 19.43
N ASP A 163 6.35 20.74 20.26
CA ASP A 163 7.09 20.46 21.50
C ASP A 163 7.95 19.19 21.39
N GLU A 164 9.28 19.34 21.52
CA GLU A 164 10.27 18.24 21.42
C GLU A 164 10.08 17.16 22.49
N ARG A 165 9.39 17.47 23.60
CA ARG A 165 9.13 16.51 24.69
C ARG A 165 8.22 15.34 24.27
N ARG A 166 7.55 15.44 23.12
CA ARG A 166 6.62 14.44 22.58
C ARG A 166 7.20 13.61 21.42
N ALA A 167 8.52 13.70 21.18
CA ALA A 167 9.15 13.01 20.06
C ALA A 167 9.00 11.47 20.09
N GLY A 168 8.99 10.86 21.29
CA GLY A 168 8.74 9.41 21.45
C GLY A 168 7.32 9.01 21.02
N GLU A 169 6.32 9.75 21.48
CA GLU A 169 4.91 9.58 21.11
C GLU A 169 4.72 9.70 19.59
N LEU A 170 5.47 10.59 18.92
CA LEU A 170 5.40 10.75 17.46
C LEU A 170 5.84 9.51 16.69
N ASP A 171 6.91 8.84 17.15
CA ASP A 171 7.42 7.67 16.45
C ASP A 171 6.40 6.52 16.51
N ASP A 172 5.73 6.34 17.65
CA ASP A 172 4.69 5.33 17.82
C ASP A 172 3.42 5.66 17.04
N ILE A 173 2.98 6.93 17.03
CA ILE A 173 1.90 7.41 16.15
C ILE A 173 2.21 7.14 14.68
N VAL A 174 3.45 7.42 14.25
CA VAL A 174 3.86 7.23 12.86
C VAL A 174 3.91 5.75 12.51
N LYS A 175 4.42 4.88 13.39
CA LYS A 175 4.37 3.42 13.18
C LYS A 175 2.94 2.93 13.07
N ALA A 176 2.04 3.37 13.95
CA ALA A 176 0.62 3.04 13.92
C ALA A 176 -0.05 3.53 12.62
N ALA A 177 0.32 4.72 12.15
CA ALA A 177 -0.15 5.26 10.87
C ALA A 177 0.34 4.45 9.66
N ILE A 178 1.62 4.05 9.65
CA ILE A 178 2.17 3.18 8.61
C ILE A 178 1.48 1.82 8.63
N PHE A 179 1.26 1.26 9.82
CA PHE A 179 0.53 0.02 9.99
C PHE A 179 -0.90 0.14 9.47
N HIS A 180 -1.64 1.19 9.81
CA HIS A 180 -2.97 1.48 9.26
C HIS A 180 -2.98 1.53 7.72
N ILE A 181 -1.97 2.16 7.11
CA ILE A 181 -1.87 2.25 5.65
C ILE A 181 -1.57 0.90 5.01
N GLN A 182 -0.61 0.14 5.55
CA GLN A 182 -0.32 -1.22 5.09
C GLN A 182 -1.57 -2.11 5.26
N MET A 183 -2.34 -1.87 6.31
CA MET A 183 -3.59 -2.56 6.54
C MET A 183 -4.65 -2.27 5.48
N GLU A 184 -4.82 -1.01 5.09
CA GLU A 184 -5.68 -0.66 3.96
C GLU A 184 -5.19 -1.30 2.65
N MET A 185 -3.87 -1.40 2.44
CA MET A 185 -3.34 -2.11 1.28
C MET A 185 -3.76 -3.58 1.26
N LEU A 186 -3.63 -4.28 2.39
CA LEU A 186 -3.97 -5.70 2.49
C LEU A 186 -5.48 -5.94 2.35
N ALA A 187 -6.30 -5.15 3.05
CA ALA A 187 -7.74 -5.36 3.14
C ALA A 187 -8.51 -4.86 1.91
N GLU A 188 -8.22 -3.63 1.45
CA GLU A 188 -9.04 -2.93 0.46
C GLU A 188 -8.43 -2.94 -0.95
N LEU A 189 -7.11 -3.15 -1.05
CA LEU A 189 -6.38 -3.11 -2.31
C LEU A 189 -5.83 -4.48 -2.72
N ALA A 190 -6.31 -5.55 -2.06
CA ALA A 190 -6.01 -6.94 -2.34
C ALA A 190 -4.50 -7.26 -2.38
N PHE A 191 -3.71 -6.59 -1.54
CA PHE A 191 -2.30 -6.94 -1.36
C PHE A 191 -2.15 -8.16 -0.44
N LYS A 192 -1.12 -8.95 -0.71
CA LYS A 192 -0.52 -9.92 0.20
C LYS A 192 0.88 -9.44 0.59
N GLN A 193 1.29 -9.69 1.83
CA GLN A 193 2.68 -9.52 2.24
C GLN A 193 3.45 -10.80 1.93
N ALA A 194 4.64 -10.68 1.35
CA ALA A 194 5.58 -11.79 1.22
C ALA A 194 6.90 -11.42 1.91
N ARG A 195 7.58 -12.41 2.50
CA ARG A 195 8.86 -12.22 3.16
C ARG A 195 10.01 -12.73 2.30
N VAL A 196 11.05 -11.91 2.12
CA VAL A 196 12.28 -12.29 1.41
C VAL A 196 13.46 -12.45 2.39
N PRO A 197 14.30 -13.49 2.26
CA PRO A 197 14.28 -14.52 1.22
C PRO A 197 13.11 -15.51 1.35
N LEU A 198 12.59 -15.96 0.20
CA LEU A 198 11.44 -16.89 0.10
C LEU A 198 11.76 -18.29 0.66
N ASP A 199 13.05 -18.63 0.72
CA ASP A 199 13.60 -19.92 1.10
C ASP A 199 14.31 -19.81 2.47
N PRO A 200 13.62 -19.92 3.62
CA PRO A 200 14.28 -19.81 4.92
C PRO A 200 15.25 -20.99 5.13
N LEU A 201 16.45 -20.70 5.62
CA LEU A 201 17.43 -21.73 5.98
C LEU A 201 17.42 -21.99 7.50
N PRO A 202 17.63 -23.25 7.96
CA PRO A 202 17.59 -23.58 9.39
C PRO A 202 18.63 -22.87 10.27
N ASN A 203 19.70 -22.36 9.66
CA ASN A 203 20.81 -21.68 10.33
C ASN A 203 20.70 -20.14 10.30
N GLU A 204 19.62 -19.59 9.74
CA GLU A 204 19.37 -18.16 9.67
C GLU A 204 18.27 -17.78 10.66
N PRO A 205 18.36 -16.63 11.36
CA PRO A 205 17.27 -16.16 12.21
C PRO A 205 15.98 -15.99 11.41
N LYS A 206 14.86 -16.46 11.95
CA LYS A 206 13.55 -16.40 11.26
C LYS A 206 13.13 -14.96 10.97
N GLU A 207 13.58 -14.02 11.81
CA GLU A 207 13.28 -12.60 11.72
C GLU A 207 14.11 -11.91 10.63
N ALA A 208 15.21 -12.51 10.15
CA ALA A 208 16.13 -11.92 9.17
C ALA A 208 15.54 -11.91 7.75
N ARG A 209 14.44 -11.16 7.60
CA ARG A 209 13.60 -11.08 6.40
C ARG A 209 13.13 -9.67 6.14
N SER A 210 12.98 -9.31 4.86
CA SER A 210 12.39 -8.04 4.42
C SER A 210 10.98 -8.30 3.88
N SER A 211 10.04 -7.39 4.19
CA SER A 211 8.68 -7.47 3.67
C SER A 211 8.56 -6.76 2.32
N ILE A 212 7.90 -7.44 1.38
CA ILE A 212 7.38 -6.83 0.16
C ILE A 212 5.86 -7.03 0.11
N PHE A 213 5.17 -6.23 -0.70
CA PHE A 213 3.71 -6.31 -0.84
C PHE A 213 3.35 -6.51 -2.31
N LEU A 214 2.50 -7.49 -2.60
CA LEU A 214 2.12 -7.87 -3.96
C LEU A 214 0.60 -7.93 -4.06
N THR A 215 -0.03 -7.35 -5.10
CA THR A 215 -1.47 -7.56 -5.33
C THR A 215 -1.75 -9.02 -5.64
N SER A 216 -2.89 -9.58 -5.22
CA SER A 216 -3.24 -11.00 -5.40
C SER A 216 -3.11 -11.51 -6.84
N ASP A 217 -3.31 -10.64 -7.82
CA ASP A 217 -3.21 -10.94 -9.26
C ASP A 217 -1.81 -10.71 -9.86
N TRP A 218 -0.79 -10.32 -9.07
CA TRP A 218 0.55 -9.93 -9.56
C TRP A 218 1.19 -10.95 -10.51
N ARG A 219 0.88 -12.24 -10.30
CA ARG A 219 1.45 -13.37 -11.03
C ARG A 219 0.79 -13.59 -12.38
N THR A 220 -0.51 -13.29 -12.51
CA THR A 220 -1.33 -13.54 -13.70
C THR A 220 -1.65 -12.27 -14.47
N ASN A 221 -1.55 -11.09 -13.84
CA ASN A 221 -1.79 -9.81 -14.50
C ASN A 221 -0.75 -9.59 -15.62
N SER A 222 -1.23 -9.14 -16.78
CA SER A 222 -0.37 -8.87 -17.94
C SER A 222 0.47 -7.59 -17.80
N ASN A 223 0.07 -6.69 -16.88
CA ASN A 223 0.72 -5.42 -16.62
C ASN A 223 1.10 -5.32 -15.14
N LEU A 224 2.40 -5.29 -14.84
CA LEU A 224 2.91 -5.25 -13.48
C LEU A 224 3.62 -3.93 -13.21
N LEU A 225 3.15 -3.19 -12.20
CA LEU A 225 3.81 -2.00 -11.69
C LEU A 225 4.71 -2.36 -10.51
N VAL A 226 6.01 -2.07 -10.62
CA VAL A 226 6.98 -2.21 -9.54
C VAL A 226 7.21 -0.84 -8.91
N VAL A 227 6.87 -0.72 -7.63
CA VAL A 227 6.99 0.50 -6.84
C VAL A 227 8.20 0.36 -5.92
N VAL A 228 9.22 1.20 -6.14
CA VAL A 228 10.51 1.14 -5.42
C VAL A 228 10.69 2.40 -4.60
N ASN A 229 10.69 2.25 -3.28
CA ASN A 229 10.98 3.37 -2.38
C ASN A 229 12.49 3.43 -2.08
N GLY A 230 13.08 4.62 -2.10
CA GLY A 230 14.48 4.84 -1.75
C GLY A 230 14.64 5.87 -0.65
N GLY A 231 15.22 5.47 0.48
CA GLY A 231 15.56 6.40 1.55
C GLY A 231 15.77 5.70 2.88
N ARG A 232 16.55 6.32 3.77
CA ARG A 232 16.68 5.81 5.15
C ARG A 232 15.34 5.93 5.87
N GLY A 233 14.83 4.81 6.40
CA GLY A 233 13.53 4.75 7.07
C GLY A 233 12.33 4.83 6.12
N ALA A 234 12.53 4.64 4.82
CA ALA A 234 11.46 4.37 3.87
C ALA A 234 10.85 3.00 4.16
N GLN A 235 9.54 2.93 4.32
CA GLN A 235 8.80 1.69 4.54
C GLN A 235 7.69 1.56 3.49
N PRO A 236 7.30 0.34 3.10
CA PRO A 236 6.10 0.13 2.30
C PRO A 236 4.89 0.81 2.93
N GLY A 237 4.05 1.42 2.10
CA GLY A 237 2.86 2.17 2.54
C GLY A 237 3.07 3.68 2.56
N ILE A 238 4.28 4.20 2.81
CA ILE A 238 4.51 5.66 2.87
C ILE A 238 5.67 6.13 1.99
N TRP A 239 5.58 7.37 1.53
CA TRP A 239 6.68 8.04 0.85
C TRP A 239 7.58 8.84 1.80
N SER A 240 6.98 9.47 2.81
CA SER A 240 7.68 10.33 3.77
C SER A 240 6.86 10.48 5.05
N ARG A 241 7.50 10.23 6.20
CA ARG A 241 6.89 10.42 7.54
C ARG A 241 6.46 11.87 7.74
N ASP A 242 7.34 12.82 7.39
CA ASP A 242 7.03 14.25 7.49
C ASP A 242 5.87 14.64 6.58
N LEU A 243 5.79 14.06 5.38
CA LEU A 243 4.74 14.41 4.42
C LEU A 243 3.39 13.86 4.87
N LEU A 244 3.39 12.65 5.42
CA LEU A 244 2.21 12.03 5.98
C LEU A 244 1.65 12.86 7.15
N ILE A 245 2.52 13.32 8.05
CA ILE A 245 2.12 14.15 9.19
C ILE A 245 1.60 15.51 8.72
N GLN A 246 2.26 16.14 7.76
CA GLN A 246 1.97 17.53 7.34
C GLN A 246 0.84 17.66 6.30
N GLU A 247 0.80 16.75 5.33
CA GLU A 247 -0.09 16.83 4.17
C GLU A 247 -0.99 15.58 4.01
N GLY A 248 -0.96 14.65 4.96
CA GLY A 248 -1.92 13.55 5.06
C GLY A 248 -1.69 12.40 4.07
N LEU A 249 -2.66 11.49 4.01
CA LEU A 249 -2.62 10.27 3.19
C LEU A 249 -2.43 10.54 1.69
N GLU A 250 -3.10 11.56 1.15
CA GLU A 250 -3.14 11.81 -0.30
C GLU A 250 -1.81 12.30 -0.89
N LEU A 251 -0.90 12.79 -0.04
CA LEU A 251 0.42 13.29 -0.42
C LEU A 251 1.54 12.45 0.19
N GLY A 252 1.40 12.00 1.43
CA GLY A 252 2.44 11.29 2.16
C GLY A 252 2.42 9.76 2.03
N SER A 253 1.30 9.17 1.63
CA SER A 253 1.15 7.71 1.52
C SER A 253 1.27 7.19 0.08
N MET A 254 1.43 5.88 -0.03
CA MET A 254 1.38 5.15 -1.30
C MET A 254 -0.05 4.86 -1.78
N LEU A 255 -1.09 5.04 -0.95
CA LEU A 255 -2.47 4.67 -1.29
C LEU A 255 -2.98 5.31 -2.58
N PRO A 256 -2.73 6.60 -2.88
CA PRO A 256 -3.17 7.18 -4.15
C PRO A 256 -2.54 6.50 -5.37
N VAL A 257 -1.27 6.08 -5.27
CA VAL A 257 -0.60 5.32 -6.33
C VAL A 257 -1.23 3.95 -6.50
N MET A 258 -1.52 3.24 -5.41
CA MET A 258 -2.09 1.90 -5.45
C MET A 258 -3.53 1.90 -5.99
N ARG A 259 -4.37 2.85 -5.52
CA ARG A 259 -5.73 3.06 -6.04
C ARG A 259 -5.70 3.38 -7.53
N ARG A 260 -4.77 4.24 -7.97
CA ARG A 260 -4.62 4.60 -9.37
C ARG A 260 -4.12 3.43 -10.23
N ALA A 261 -3.20 2.61 -9.72
CA ALA A 261 -2.75 1.40 -10.37
C ALA A 261 -3.88 0.40 -10.61
N THR A 262 -4.70 0.17 -9.57
CA THR A 262 -5.91 -0.67 -9.64
C THR A 262 -6.88 -0.15 -10.71
N ALA A 263 -7.19 1.16 -10.68
CA ALA A 263 -8.07 1.79 -11.67
C ALA A 263 -7.53 1.71 -13.11
N CYS A 264 -6.22 1.57 -13.28
CA CYS A 264 -5.57 1.41 -14.57
C CYS A 264 -5.26 -0.05 -14.92
N ASN A 265 -5.76 -1.04 -14.19
CA ASN A 265 -5.55 -2.47 -14.42
C ASN A 265 -4.06 -2.89 -14.42
N PHE A 266 -3.35 -2.49 -13.37
CA PHE A 266 -2.02 -2.97 -13.05
C PHE A 266 -2.07 -3.87 -11.81
N GLY A 267 -1.45 -5.04 -11.90
CA GLY A 267 -0.95 -5.72 -10.70
C GLY A 267 0.20 -4.90 -10.12
N VAL A 268 0.43 -4.95 -8.82
CA VAL A 268 1.44 -4.10 -8.17
C VAL A 268 2.37 -4.90 -7.27
N ALA A 269 3.66 -4.57 -7.33
CA ALA A 269 4.68 -5.04 -6.42
C ALA A 269 5.37 -3.86 -5.73
N VAL A 270 5.20 -3.72 -4.42
CA VAL A 270 5.89 -2.73 -3.59
C VAL A 270 7.11 -3.40 -2.96
N VAL A 271 8.29 -2.93 -3.35
CA VAL A 271 9.56 -3.46 -2.86
C VAL A 271 10.16 -2.55 -1.79
N ASN A 272 10.92 -3.14 -0.86
CA ASN A 272 11.56 -2.42 0.24
C ASN A 272 13.08 -2.64 0.23
N PRO A 273 13.82 -1.93 -0.65
CA PRO A 273 15.26 -2.09 -0.74
C PRO A 273 16.01 -1.51 0.47
N SER A 274 15.31 -0.91 1.44
CA SER A 274 15.93 -0.22 2.59
C SER A 274 16.02 -1.09 3.85
N THR A 275 15.33 -2.23 3.90
CA THR A 275 15.45 -3.20 5.00
C THR A 275 16.43 -4.30 4.59
N ASN A 276 17.67 -4.18 5.06
CA ASN A 276 18.77 -5.05 4.65
C ASN A 276 19.41 -5.86 5.78
N ASN A 277 19.08 -5.53 7.02
CA ASN A 277 19.52 -6.22 8.22
C ASN A 277 18.40 -6.19 9.26
N VAL A 278 18.51 -7.09 10.23
CA VAL A 278 17.67 -7.10 11.43
C VAL A 278 18.56 -7.16 12.66
N THR A 279 18.17 -6.48 13.72
CA THR A 279 18.90 -6.50 14.99
C THR A 279 18.17 -7.42 15.95
N ILE A 280 18.78 -8.51 16.40
CA ILE A 280 18.16 -9.45 17.35
C ILE A 280 18.99 -9.45 18.63
N GLY A 281 18.38 -8.99 19.73
CA GLY A 281 19.13 -8.68 20.94
C GLY A 281 20.17 -7.59 20.66
N ASN A 282 21.45 -7.92 20.89
CA ASN A 282 22.57 -7.01 20.63
C ASN A 282 23.25 -7.23 19.27
N ASP A 283 22.84 -8.26 18.53
CA ASP A 283 23.51 -8.68 17.30
C ASP A 283 22.75 -8.18 16.07
N THR A 284 23.46 -7.81 15.01
CA THR A 284 22.87 -7.40 13.73
C THR A 284 23.16 -8.42 12.66
N PHE A 285 22.09 -8.96 12.07
CA PHE A 285 22.13 -10.01 11.06
C PHE A 285 21.79 -9.43 9.69
N PRO A 286 22.65 -9.61 8.67
CA PRO A 286 22.30 -9.24 7.31
C PRO A 286 21.22 -10.19 6.76
N ILE A 287 20.30 -9.65 5.96
CA ILE A 287 19.27 -10.44 5.29
C ILE A 287 19.87 -11.06 4.03
N ARG A 288 19.92 -12.39 3.93
CA ARG A 288 20.49 -13.07 2.76
C ARG A 288 19.77 -12.68 1.47
N GLY A 289 20.56 -12.40 0.43
CA GLY A 289 20.04 -11.95 -0.87
C GLY A 289 19.43 -10.56 -0.85
N SER A 290 19.46 -9.87 0.29
CA SER A 290 18.86 -8.55 0.49
C SER A 290 19.73 -7.71 1.42
N SER A 291 21.04 -7.98 1.50
CA SER A 291 21.95 -7.35 2.47
C SER A 291 22.38 -5.93 2.04
N SER A 292 22.00 -5.54 0.82
CA SER A 292 22.07 -4.17 0.30
C SER A 292 20.85 -3.85 -0.57
N PRO A 293 20.56 -2.56 -0.84
CA PRO A 293 19.48 -2.15 -1.74
C PRO A 293 19.59 -2.77 -3.14
N ASP A 294 20.81 -2.90 -3.65
CA ASP A 294 21.07 -3.49 -4.96
C ASP A 294 20.83 -5.00 -4.95
N GLU A 295 21.29 -5.72 -3.92
CA GLU A 295 21.00 -7.15 -3.76
C GLU A 295 19.51 -7.42 -3.63
N HIS A 296 18.79 -6.63 -2.81
CA HIS A 296 17.35 -6.77 -2.63
C HIS A 296 16.62 -6.65 -3.97
N MET A 297 16.96 -5.64 -4.77
CA MET A 297 16.32 -5.42 -6.06
C MET A 297 16.60 -6.57 -7.05
N LEU A 298 17.83 -7.10 -7.07
CA LEU A 298 18.20 -8.24 -7.90
C LEU A 298 17.48 -9.51 -7.44
N TYR A 299 17.43 -9.79 -6.14
CA TYR A 299 16.76 -10.97 -5.60
C TYR A 299 15.26 -10.96 -5.89
N VAL A 300 14.58 -9.82 -5.64
CA VAL A 300 13.16 -9.68 -5.92
C VAL A 300 12.88 -9.80 -7.42
N TRP A 301 13.74 -9.24 -8.28
CA TRP A 301 13.60 -9.45 -9.72
C TRP A 301 13.72 -10.92 -10.09
N ASP A 302 14.82 -11.56 -9.71
CA ASP A 302 15.16 -12.92 -10.15
C ASP A 302 14.19 -13.97 -9.61
N ASN A 303 13.68 -13.81 -8.39
CA ASN A 303 12.85 -14.82 -7.72
C ASN A 303 11.34 -14.55 -7.78
N ILE A 304 10.93 -13.30 -8.04
CA ILE A 304 9.53 -12.89 -7.93
C ILE A 304 9.07 -12.26 -9.24
N ILE A 305 9.56 -11.07 -9.58
CA ILE A 305 9.08 -10.30 -10.74
C ILE A 305 9.30 -11.06 -12.06
N SER A 306 10.44 -11.74 -12.21
CA SER A 306 10.77 -12.55 -13.39
C SER A 306 9.75 -13.68 -13.63
N ARG A 307 9.12 -14.19 -12.56
CA ARG A 307 8.16 -15.30 -12.59
C ARG A 307 6.72 -14.86 -12.87
N ALA A 308 6.43 -13.55 -12.85
CA ALA A 308 5.12 -13.05 -13.25
C ALA A 308 4.87 -13.30 -14.74
N GLN A 309 3.63 -13.57 -15.13
CA GLN A 309 3.22 -13.68 -16.54
C GLN A 309 3.26 -12.33 -17.27
N ALA A 310 3.36 -11.23 -16.52
CA ALA A 310 3.37 -9.86 -17.03
C ALA A 310 4.43 -9.66 -18.13
N ARG A 311 3.97 -9.43 -19.37
CA ARG A 311 4.87 -9.07 -20.48
C ARG A 311 5.22 -7.59 -20.48
N ASN A 312 4.39 -6.77 -19.83
CA ASN A 312 4.58 -5.34 -19.68
C ASN A 312 4.85 -5.01 -18.21
N VAL A 313 6.04 -4.53 -17.91
CA VAL A 313 6.47 -4.11 -16.58
C VAL A 313 6.69 -2.61 -16.57
N TYR A 314 6.26 -1.97 -15.49
CA TYR A 314 6.33 -0.53 -15.28
C TYR A 314 7.04 -0.28 -13.96
N VAL A 315 7.79 0.81 -13.87
CA VAL A 315 8.54 1.10 -12.65
C VAL A 315 8.24 2.53 -12.18
N LEU A 316 7.80 2.67 -10.94
CA LEU A 316 7.78 3.95 -10.24
C LEU A 316 8.80 3.89 -9.10
N ALA A 317 9.84 4.70 -9.18
CA ALA A 317 10.92 4.69 -8.21
C ALA A 317 11.19 6.09 -7.63
N TYR A 318 11.31 6.16 -6.31
CA TYR A 318 11.59 7.40 -5.59
C TYR A 318 13.04 7.46 -5.10
N SER A 319 13.68 8.62 -5.28
CA SER A 319 15.01 8.93 -4.73
C SER A 319 16.06 7.86 -5.05
N PHE A 320 16.71 7.28 -4.03
CA PHE A 320 17.70 6.22 -4.19
C PHE A 320 17.15 4.92 -4.79
N GLY A 321 15.83 4.72 -4.80
CA GLY A 321 15.19 3.58 -5.46
C GLY A 321 15.45 3.60 -6.96
N ALA A 322 15.60 4.79 -7.56
CA ALA A 322 15.99 4.93 -8.95
C ALA A 322 17.40 4.36 -9.22
N LYS A 323 18.34 4.51 -8.27
CA LYS A 323 19.66 3.89 -8.36
C LYS A 323 19.56 2.37 -8.39
N SER A 324 18.79 1.77 -7.48
CA SER A 324 18.59 0.31 -7.45
C SER A 324 17.95 -0.23 -8.74
N VAL A 325 17.02 0.52 -9.32
CA VAL A 325 16.43 0.19 -10.64
C VAL A 325 17.48 0.26 -11.75
N VAL A 326 18.34 1.28 -11.77
CA VAL A 326 19.42 1.37 -12.77
C VAL A 326 20.44 0.24 -12.59
N THR A 327 20.80 -0.12 -11.35
CA THR A 327 21.63 -1.30 -11.07
C THR A 327 20.99 -2.57 -11.62
N LEU A 328 19.68 -2.75 -11.40
CA LEU A 328 18.92 -3.87 -11.96
C LEU A 328 19.00 -3.90 -13.49
N ILE A 329 18.76 -2.76 -14.16
CA ILE A 329 18.84 -2.66 -15.62
C ILE A 329 20.24 -3.06 -16.11
N GLN A 330 21.31 -2.58 -15.46
CA GLN A 330 22.69 -2.90 -15.85
C GLN A 330 23.04 -4.38 -15.64
N LYS A 331 22.53 -5.02 -14.58
CA LYS A 331 22.86 -6.41 -14.21
C LYS A 331 21.95 -7.46 -14.85
N ARG A 332 20.77 -7.07 -15.32
CA ARG A 332 19.74 -7.93 -15.95
C ARG A 332 19.24 -7.35 -17.27
N GLU A 333 20.14 -6.69 -18.02
CA GLU A 333 19.82 -5.87 -19.20
C GLU A 333 18.83 -6.56 -20.15
N GLU A 334 19.14 -7.75 -20.63
CA GLU A 334 18.31 -8.48 -21.60
C GLU A 334 16.88 -8.71 -21.08
N GLN A 335 16.74 -9.16 -19.83
CA GLN A 335 15.43 -9.46 -19.24
C GLN A 335 14.62 -8.19 -19.00
N VAL A 336 15.28 -7.14 -18.52
CA VAL A 336 14.64 -5.88 -18.14
C VAL A 336 14.24 -5.09 -19.38
N VAL A 337 15.13 -4.90 -20.35
CA VAL A 337 14.85 -4.17 -21.60
C VAL A 337 13.73 -4.84 -22.40
N LYS A 338 13.62 -6.18 -22.34
CA LYS A 338 12.56 -6.93 -23.02
C LYS A 338 11.17 -6.75 -22.41
N ARG A 339 11.07 -6.49 -21.11
CA ARG A 339 9.79 -6.51 -20.37
C ARG A 339 9.37 -5.15 -19.84
N VAL A 340 10.29 -4.22 -19.61
CA VAL A 340 9.97 -2.91 -19.02
C VAL A 340 9.59 -1.91 -20.10
N ASN A 341 8.35 -1.43 -20.07
CA ASN A 341 7.79 -0.57 -21.11
C ASN A 341 7.89 0.91 -20.77
N ALA A 342 7.93 1.26 -19.48
CA ALA A 342 8.07 2.64 -19.02
C ALA A 342 8.60 2.71 -17.59
N LEU A 343 9.41 3.74 -17.32
CA LEU A 343 9.92 4.06 -16.00
C LEU A 343 9.59 5.51 -15.65
N VAL A 344 9.18 5.73 -14.41
CA VAL A 344 9.08 7.06 -13.83
C VAL A 344 9.91 7.12 -12.56
N PHE A 345 10.75 8.14 -12.50
CA PHE A 345 11.53 8.48 -11.32
C PHE A 345 10.97 9.76 -10.70
N ALA A 346 10.84 9.77 -9.38
CA ALA A 346 10.64 10.99 -8.61
C ALA A 346 11.92 11.27 -7.84
N GLU A 347 12.54 12.42 -8.08
CA GLU A 347 13.77 12.85 -7.41
C GLU A 347 14.92 11.84 -7.57
N GLY A 348 15.03 11.23 -8.76
CA GLY A 348 15.97 10.14 -9.05
C GLY A 348 17.40 10.47 -8.61
N ALA A 349 17.92 9.67 -7.67
CA ALA A 349 19.22 9.91 -7.05
C ALA A 349 20.29 8.95 -7.59
N TYR A 350 20.59 9.06 -8.89
CA TYR A 350 21.65 8.30 -9.54
C TYR A 350 22.45 9.18 -10.52
N ARG A 351 23.49 8.59 -11.13
CA ARG A 351 24.24 9.19 -12.23
C ARG A 351 24.68 8.06 -13.15
N ILE A 352 24.53 8.27 -14.45
CA ILE A 352 25.10 7.36 -15.45
C ILE A 352 26.58 7.67 -15.60
N ASP A 353 27.37 6.61 -15.49
CA ASP A 353 28.79 6.64 -15.80
C ASP A 353 29.00 5.94 -17.16
N PRO A 354 29.40 6.69 -18.20
CA PRO A 354 29.62 6.13 -19.54
C PRO A 354 30.71 5.04 -19.60
N SER A 355 31.61 4.97 -18.61
CA SER A 355 32.65 3.94 -18.57
C SER A 355 32.15 2.58 -18.09
N THR A 356 31.06 2.56 -17.31
CA THR A 356 30.49 1.34 -16.71
C THR A 356 29.09 1.02 -17.21
N THR A 357 28.41 1.97 -17.84
CA THR A 357 27.06 1.80 -18.38
C THR A 357 27.11 1.54 -19.88
N SER A 358 26.47 0.47 -20.34
CA SER A 358 26.38 0.17 -21.77
C SER A 358 25.60 1.28 -22.52
N PRO A 359 25.96 1.60 -23.78
CA PRO A 359 25.20 2.54 -24.59
C PRO A 359 23.73 2.14 -24.76
N ALA A 360 23.44 0.83 -24.77
CA ALA A 360 22.09 0.28 -24.84
C ALA A 360 21.25 0.65 -23.61
N VAL A 361 21.80 0.55 -22.40
CA VAL A 361 21.11 0.96 -21.16
C VAL A 361 20.86 2.46 -21.15
N ALA A 362 21.84 3.28 -21.52
CA ALA A 362 21.66 4.73 -21.58
C ALA A 362 20.58 5.12 -22.61
N GLN A 363 20.56 4.45 -23.77
CA GLN A 363 19.53 4.65 -24.80
C GLN A 363 18.15 4.19 -24.33
N PHE A 364 18.08 3.07 -23.63
CA PHE A 364 16.83 2.56 -23.05
C PHE A 364 16.22 3.55 -22.05
N LEU A 365 17.04 4.11 -21.15
CA LEU A 365 16.60 5.15 -20.22
C LEU A 365 16.10 6.41 -20.95
N LYS A 366 16.81 6.87 -21.98
CA LYS A 366 16.36 8.01 -22.80
C LYS A 366 15.01 7.75 -23.48
N GLN A 367 14.77 6.51 -23.91
CA GLN A 367 13.55 6.11 -24.60
C GLN A 367 12.37 5.89 -23.66
N ARG A 368 12.59 5.37 -22.46
CA ARG A 368 11.53 4.82 -21.59
C ARG A 368 11.38 5.52 -20.25
N ALA A 369 12.34 6.32 -19.78
CA ALA A 369 12.31 6.93 -18.46
C ALA A 369 11.95 8.42 -18.48
N ILE A 370 11.11 8.84 -17.52
CA ILE A 370 10.85 10.24 -17.18
C ILE A 370 11.20 10.44 -15.71
N ASN A 371 12.07 11.40 -15.42
CA ASN A 371 12.33 11.86 -14.06
C ASN A 371 11.56 13.15 -13.77
N PHE A 372 10.88 13.21 -12.62
CA PHE A 372 10.29 14.42 -12.08
C PHE A 372 11.15 14.93 -10.93
N LYS A 373 11.41 16.25 -10.88
CA LYS A 373 12.26 16.85 -9.86
C LYS A 373 11.74 18.23 -9.45
N GLY A 374 11.77 18.55 -8.16
CA GLY A 374 11.52 19.88 -7.65
C GLY A 374 12.68 20.81 -8.01
N ASP A 375 12.36 21.94 -8.63
CA ASP A 375 13.33 22.95 -9.03
C ASP A 375 12.72 24.34 -8.89
N ALA A 376 13.37 25.20 -8.11
CA ALA A 376 12.86 26.55 -7.82
C ALA A 376 13.12 27.54 -8.97
N GLN A 377 14.02 27.22 -9.90
CA GLN A 377 14.40 28.09 -11.01
C GLN A 377 13.69 27.71 -12.30
N ILE A 378 13.36 26.44 -12.48
CA ILE A 378 12.72 25.91 -13.68
C ILE A 378 11.22 25.76 -13.43
N SER A 379 10.41 26.42 -14.25
CA SER A 379 8.95 26.35 -14.16
C SER A 379 8.42 24.93 -14.33
N VAL A 380 7.26 24.65 -13.73
CA VAL A 380 6.56 23.37 -13.86
C VAL A 380 6.42 22.93 -15.33
N GLY A 381 6.85 21.71 -15.64
CA GLY A 381 6.86 21.14 -16.98
C GLY A 381 8.10 21.48 -17.80
N GLY A 382 8.97 22.36 -17.33
CA GLY A 382 10.23 22.69 -17.99
C GLY A 382 11.26 21.57 -17.83
N HIS A 383 12.05 21.35 -18.88
CA HIS A 383 13.18 20.42 -18.89
C HIS A 383 14.32 20.92 -17.99
N ILE A 384 15.06 19.99 -17.38
CA ILE A 384 16.25 20.27 -16.53
C ILE A 384 17.50 19.67 -17.20
N PRO A 385 18.14 20.36 -18.16
CA PRO A 385 19.16 19.76 -19.03
C PRO A 385 20.34 19.12 -18.30
N ALA A 386 20.82 19.76 -17.22
CA ALA A 386 21.93 19.25 -16.42
C ALA A 386 21.59 17.89 -15.77
N GLU A 387 20.34 17.67 -15.38
CA GLU A 387 19.90 16.37 -14.85
C GLU A 387 19.60 15.38 -15.99
N GLU A 388 19.12 15.82 -17.14
CA GLU A 388 18.90 14.94 -18.30
C GLU A 388 20.21 14.31 -18.78
N GLU A 389 21.29 15.09 -18.85
CA GLU A 389 22.62 14.60 -19.18
C GLU A 389 23.12 13.60 -18.12
N LYS A 390 23.00 13.96 -16.84
CA LYS A 390 23.45 13.16 -15.71
C LYS A 390 22.71 11.83 -15.56
N LEU A 391 21.40 11.83 -15.81
CA LEU A 391 20.50 10.68 -15.59
C LEU A 391 20.26 9.86 -16.87
N SER A 392 20.63 10.41 -18.04
CA SER A 392 20.30 9.83 -19.36
C SER A 392 18.80 9.54 -19.53
N CYS A 393 17.93 10.43 -19.07
CA CYS A 393 16.49 10.36 -19.28
C CYS A 393 15.89 11.77 -19.35
N SER A 394 14.66 11.90 -19.85
CA SER A 394 13.96 13.18 -19.78
C SER A 394 13.74 13.57 -18.32
N CYS A 395 13.94 14.84 -17.97
CA CYS A 395 13.85 15.33 -16.60
C CYS A 395 13.02 16.61 -16.55
N LEU A 396 11.83 16.53 -15.95
CA LEU A 396 10.86 17.62 -15.89
C LEU A 396 10.76 18.21 -14.49
N SER A 397 10.70 19.53 -14.41
CA SER A 397 10.47 20.25 -13.16
C SER A 397 9.01 20.11 -12.71
N VAL A 398 8.79 19.84 -11.42
CA VAL A 398 7.49 20.00 -10.75
C VAL A 398 7.36 21.36 -10.04
N GLY A 399 8.32 22.25 -10.25
CA GLY A 399 8.40 23.59 -9.65
C GLY A 399 8.99 23.60 -8.25
N ASP A 400 8.86 24.74 -7.58
CA ASP A 400 9.37 24.95 -6.23
C ASP A 400 8.54 24.17 -5.20
N LEU A 401 9.21 23.24 -4.51
CA LEU A 401 8.62 22.44 -3.44
C LEU A 401 8.64 23.14 -2.07
N THR A 402 9.26 24.32 -1.96
CA THR A 402 9.32 25.10 -0.72
C THR A 402 8.17 26.10 -0.58
N ALA A 403 7.48 26.40 -1.69
CA ALA A 403 6.31 27.28 -1.69
C ALA A 403 5.06 26.52 -1.19
N SER A 404 4.69 26.77 0.06
CA SER A 404 3.42 26.31 0.65
C SER A 404 2.23 27.09 0.09
N GLY A 405 1.79 26.72 -1.12
CA GLY A 405 0.54 27.19 -1.75
C GLY A 405 0.50 28.67 -2.16
N PRO A 406 -0.35 29.06 -3.12
CA PRO A 406 -0.53 30.46 -3.47
C PRO A 406 -1.28 31.18 -2.35
N SER A 407 -0.70 32.25 -1.81
CA SER A 407 -1.41 33.20 -0.95
C SER A 407 -2.57 33.80 -1.74
N THR A 408 -3.79 33.50 -1.34
CA THR A 408 -4.95 34.29 -1.74
C THR A 408 -4.90 35.58 -0.94
N ASP A 409 -4.26 36.58 -1.54
CA ASP A 409 -4.52 38.03 -1.41
C ASP A 409 -3.20 38.77 -1.57
N GLY A 410 -3.11 39.58 -2.62
CA GLY A 410 -1.94 40.41 -2.96
C GLY A 410 -1.71 41.55 -1.96
N LYS A 411 -1.45 41.22 -0.70
CA LYS A 411 -0.92 42.13 0.31
C LYS A 411 0.50 41.73 0.66
N ALA A 412 1.40 42.72 0.61
CA ALA A 412 2.79 42.60 1.03
C ALA A 412 2.89 42.02 2.46
N PRO A 413 3.95 41.24 2.76
CA PRO A 413 4.06 40.55 4.04
C PRO A 413 4.21 41.56 5.18
N PRO A 414 3.53 41.37 6.33
CA PRO A 414 3.80 42.17 7.50
C PRO A 414 5.17 41.78 8.07
N THR A 415 5.86 42.80 8.55
CA THR A 415 7.20 42.79 9.16
C THR A 415 7.42 41.64 10.15
N ALA A 416 8.62 41.08 10.08
CA ALA A 416 9.13 39.94 10.83
C ALA A 416 8.77 39.95 12.33
N ALA A 417 8.13 38.86 12.78
CA ALA A 417 8.06 38.47 14.18
C ALA A 417 9.37 37.76 14.59
N PRO A 418 9.75 37.79 15.89
CA PRO A 418 11.10 37.43 16.31
C PRO A 418 11.38 35.93 16.20
N SER A 419 12.63 35.65 15.84
CA SER A 419 13.24 34.34 15.65
C SER A 419 13.10 33.43 16.88
N SER A 420 12.28 32.39 16.75
CA SER A 420 12.37 31.16 17.54
C SER A 420 12.81 30.02 16.62
N ALA A 421 13.54 29.06 17.17
CA ALA A 421 14.47 28.15 16.50
C ALA A 421 13.84 27.02 15.65
N LEU A 422 12.90 27.37 14.75
CA LEU A 422 12.35 26.48 13.73
C LEU A 422 12.47 27.04 12.30
N SER A 423 13.22 28.14 12.11
CA SER A 423 13.66 28.62 10.79
C SER A 423 14.68 27.70 10.09
N LYS A 424 14.91 26.49 10.62
CA LYS A 424 15.68 25.40 9.98
C LYS A 424 14.82 24.30 9.34
N ARG A 425 13.48 24.41 9.27
CA ARG A 425 12.65 23.49 8.46
C ARG A 425 12.73 23.79 6.95
N SER A 426 13.95 23.72 6.41
CA SER A 426 14.24 23.57 4.99
C SER A 426 14.61 22.12 4.70
N SER A 427 13.62 21.24 4.76
CA SER A 427 13.64 20.02 3.97
C SER A 427 12.42 20.10 3.07
N SER A 428 12.62 20.59 1.84
CA SER A 428 11.58 20.44 0.82
C SER A 428 11.22 18.96 0.78
N ASN A 429 9.96 18.63 1.06
CA ASN A 429 9.57 17.25 1.18
C ASN A 429 9.51 16.65 -0.23
N LYS A 430 10.67 16.22 -0.71
CA LYS A 430 10.93 15.71 -2.06
C LYS A 430 9.96 14.59 -2.46
N ALA A 431 9.43 13.84 -1.49
CA ALA A 431 8.38 12.84 -1.70
C ALA A 431 7.11 13.42 -2.33
N ARG A 432 6.83 14.72 -2.11
CA ARG A 432 5.70 15.44 -2.69
C ARG A 432 5.71 15.39 -4.21
N THR A 433 6.89 15.34 -4.84
CA THR A 433 7.07 15.17 -6.28
C THR A 433 6.28 13.97 -6.82
N ILE A 434 6.17 12.87 -6.08
CA ILE A 434 5.41 11.67 -6.50
C ILE A 434 3.92 11.96 -6.62
N SER A 435 3.35 12.65 -5.62
CA SER A 435 1.94 13.02 -5.67
C SER A 435 1.68 14.06 -6.77
N LEU A 436 2.54 15.07 -6.90
CA LEU A 436 2.41 16.08 -7.95
C LEU A 436 2.47 15.46 -9.36
N SER A 437 3.35 14.47 -9.58
CA SER A 437 3.47 13.79 -10.87
C SER A 437 2.51 12.61 -11.06
N LEU A 438 1.61 12.30 -10.11
CA LEU A 438 0.85 11.05 -10.11
C LEU A 438 0.02 10.85 -11.39
N GLU A 439 -0.81 11.82 -11.74
CA GLU A 439 -1.70 11.68 -12.91
C GLU A 439 -0.91 11.59 -14.21
N THR A 440 0.16 12.36 -14.32
CA THR A 440 1.08 12.29 -15.48
C THR A 440 1.76 10.93 -15.57
N THR A 441 2.22 10.39 -14.44
CA THR A 441 2.87 9.08 -14.35
C THR A 441 1.97 7.99 -14.92
N PHE A 442 0.71 7.93 -14.47
CA PHE A 442 -0.23 6.93 -14.97
C PHE A 442 -0.68 7.19 -16.40
N THR A 443 -0.81 8.45 -16.81
CA THR A 443 -1.10 8.78 -18.21
C THR A 443 0.03 8.29 -19.12
N TYR A 444 1.28 8.44 -18.71
CA TYR A 444 2.43 7.91 -19.43
C TYR A 444 2.44 6.39 -19.45
N PHE A 445 2.25 5.73 -18.31
CA PHE A 445 2.19 4.25 -18.25
C PHE A 445 1.09 3.68 -19.15
N VAL A 446 -0.10 4.28 -19.14
CA VAL A 446 -1.21 3.88 -20.02
C VAL A 446 -0.86 4.14 -21.49
N ALA A 447 -0.24 5.27 -21.83
CA ALA A 447 0.20 5.55 -23.20
C ALA A 447 1.29 4.55 -23.67
N ALA A 448 2.22 4.18 -22.80
CA ALA A 448 3.25 3.18 -23.08
C ALA A 448 2.64 1.77 -23.24
N ARG A 449 1.61 1.43 -22.44
CA ARG A 449 0.86 0.18 -22.56
C ARG A 449 0.09 0.07 -23.87
N ASP A 450 -0.75 1.07 -24.15
CA ASP A 450 -1.77 0.96 -25.20
C ASP A 450 -1.24 1.37 -26.58
N ARG A 451 -0.22 2.23 -26.63
CA ARG A 451 0.33 2.78 -27.89
C ARG A 451 1.82 2.51 -28.07
N GLY A 452 2.48 1.85 -27.11
CA GLY A 452 3.94 1.67 -27.15
C GLY A 452 4.74 2.98 -27.03
N CYS A 453 4.10 4.07 -26.60
CA CYS A 453 4.64 5.42 -26.58
C CYS A 453 5.93 5.50 -25.72
N GLY A 454 6.98 6.09 -26.26
CA GLY A 454 8.21 6.39 -25.52
C GLY A 454 8.11 7.71 -24.73
N ALA A 455 9.05 7.93 -23.81
CA ALA A 455 9.09 9.11 -22.94
C ALA A 455 9.11 10.43 -23.75
N ALA A 456 10.06 10.57 -24.69
CA ALA A 456 10.20 11.78 -25.50
C ALA A 456 8.96 12.05 -26.37
N GLN A 457 8.36 10.99 -26.95
CA GLN A 457 7.13 11.11 -27.73
C GLN A 457 5.96 11.57 -26.84
N PHE A 458 5.79 10.97 -25.67
CA PHE A 458 4.74 11.33 -24.71
C PHE A 458 4.84 12.80 -24.28
N ILE A 459 6.06 13.26 -23.98
CA ILE A 459 6.32 14.64 -23.58
C ILE A 459 5.99 15.58 -24.74
N SER A 460 6.49 15.31 -25.94
CA SER A 460 6.23 16.14 -27.12
C SER A 460 4.74 16.23 -27.46
N GLU A 461 4.00 15.12 -27.41
CA GLU A 461 2.54 15.10 -27.60
C GLU A 461 1.80 15.93 -26.55
N SER A 462 2.31 15.97 -25.31
CA SER A 462 1.72 16.72 -24.20
C SER A 462 1.98 18.21 -24.33
N GLU A 463 3.21 18.60 -24.70
CA GLU A 463 3.60 19.99 -24.95
C GLU A 463 2.88 20.60 -26.15
N ALA A 464 2.66 19.81 -27.21
CA ALA A 464 1.93 20.24 -28.39
C ALA A 464 0.48 20.64 -28.07
N LYS A 465 -0.13 20.04 -27.04
CA LYS A 465 -1.49 20.40 -26.59
C LYS A 465 -1.49 21.73 -25.83
N THR A 466 -0.56 21.90 -24.90
CA THR A 466 -0.39 23.15 -24.16
C THR A 466 0.96 23.22 -23.46
N ARG A 467 1.59 24.39 -23.49
CA ARG A 467 2.87 24.65 -22.80
C ARG A 467 2.77 24.53 -21.27
N THR A 468 1.57 24.57 -20.70
CA THR A 468 1.32 24.47 -19.25
C THR A 468 0.72 23.12 -18.83
N TRP A 469 0.87 22.08 -19.66
CA TRP A 469 0.16 20.79 -19.48
C TRP A 469 0.39 20.20 -18.08
N LEU A 470 1.65 20.08 -17.64
CA LEU A 470 1.98 19.51 -16.33
C LEU A 470 1.49 20.42 -15.21
N GLY A 471 1.62 21.74 -15.37
CA GLY A 471 1.11 22.72 -14.40
C GLY A 471 -0.40 22.65 -14.22
N ASN A 472 -1.16 22.40 -15.29
CA ASN A 472 -2.62 22.25 -15.22
C ASN A 472 -3.02 20.95 -14.52
N VAL A 473 -2.33 19.86 -14.81
CA VAL A 473 -2.53 18.56 -14.14
C VAL A 473 -2.24 18.66 -12.64
N ILE A 474 -1.09 19.24 -12.27
CA ILE A 474 -0.71 19.47 -10.87
C ILE A 474 -1.72 20.35 -10.15
N ARG A 475 -2.13 21.47 -10.76
CA ARG A 475 -3.08 22.40 -10.16
C ARG A 475 -4.44 21.73 -9.91
N HIS A 476 -4.96 21.00 -10.90
CA HIS A 476 -6.20 20.25 -10.76
C HIS A 476 -6.14 19.23 -9.62
N ARG A 477 -5.02 18.50 -9.50
CA ARG A 477 -4.81 17.58 -8.38
C ARG A 477 -4.83 18.31 -7.04
N LEU A 478 -4.03 19.36 -6.88
CA LEU A 478 -3.98 20.13 -5.63
C LEU A 478 -5.32 20.77 -5.27
N ASP A 479 -6.09 21.25 -6.25
CA ASP A 479 -7.43 21.78 -6.03
C ASP A 479 -8.41 20.69 -5.59
N SER A 480 -8.28 19.45 -6.10
CA SER A 480 -9.12 18.32 -5.69
C SER A 480 -8.88 17.86 -4.25
N LEU A 481 -7.70 18.14 -3.69
CA LEU A 481 -7.34 17.82 -2.31
C LEU A 481 -7.78 18.87 -1.30
N LYS A 482 -8.21 20.06 -1.76
CA LYS A 482 -8.71 21.09 -0.85
C LYS A 482 -10.01 20.61 -0.20
N PRO A 483 -10.19 20.81 1.12
CA PRO A 483 -11.44 20.48 1.78
C PRO A 483 -12.61 21.17 1.07
N LYS A 484 -13.62 20.39 0.67
CA LYS A 484 -14.85 20.95 0.12
C LYS A 484 -15.46 21.83 1.20
N LYS A 485 -15.45 23.16 1.01
CA LYS A 485 -16.19 24.08 1.90
C LYS A 485 -17.65 23.64 1.85
N GLN A 486 -18.14 23.00 2.91
CA GLN A 486 -19.58 22.88 3.12
C GLN A 486 -20.13 24.30 3.07
N SER A 487 -20.93 24.58 2.04
CA SER A 487 -21.64 25.84 1.91
C SER A 487 -22.52 25.98 3.15
N ARG A 488 -22.11 26.83 4.10
CA ARG A 488 -23.00 27.39 5.13
C ARG A 488 -23.98 28.33 4.43
N ARG A 489 -24.91 27.77 3.68
CA ARG A 489 -26.16 28.40 3.27
C ARG A 489 -27.26 27.39 3.47
N LEU A 490 -27.70 27.26 4.72
CA LEU A 490 -29.06 26.90 5.16
C LEU A 490 -29.04 26.76 6.69
N SER A 491 -28.98 27.89 7.40
CA SER A 491 -29.42 28.00 8.80
C SER A 491 -29.80 29.44 9.13
N THR A 492 -30.71 29.99 8.33
CA THR A 492 -31.57 31.13 8.73
C THR A 492 -33.00 30.78 8.35
N ALA A 493 -33.49 29.69 8.91
CA ALA A 493 -34.90 29.41 9.11
C ALA A 493 -34.97 28.30 10.16
N MET A 494 -35.76 28.53 11.22
CA MET A 494 -35.99 27.68 12.38
C MET A 494 -35.05 27.91 13.57
N GLY A 495 -35.37 28.97 14.32
CA GLY A 495 -35.87 28.86 15.70
C GLY A 495 -34.98 28.14 16.71
N ALA A 496 -34.52 28.92 17.68
CA ALA A 496 -33.98 28.50 18.97
C ALA A 496 -34.65 27.26 19.57
N ASN A 497 -33.86 26.25 19.92
CA ASN A 497 -33.71 25.75 21.29
C ASN A 497 -32.79 24.52 21.36
N ALA A 498 -32.14 24.41 22.51
CA ALA A 498 -31.54 23.23 23.14
C ALA A 498 -30.17 22.74 22.62
N SER A 499 -29.19 23.01 23.49
CA SER A 499 -28.00 22.21 23.77
C SER A 499 -28.30 20.72 23.88
N GLU A 500 -27.53 19.88 23.19
CA GLU A 500 -27.08 18.56 23.66
C GLU A 500 -26.11 17.93 22.65
N SER A 501 -24.92 17.55 23.11
CA SER A 501 -23.98 16.66 22.41
C SER A 501 -24.55 15.24 22.32
N PRO A 502 -24.18 14.44 21.30
CA PRO A 502 -24.30 13.00 21.41
C PRO A 502 -22.95 12.29 21.23
N HIS A 503 -22.38 11.85 22.34
CA HIS A 503 -21.66 10.58 22.41
C HIS A 503 -22.68 9.46 22.71
N HIS A 504 -22.49 8.32 22.06
CA HIS A 504 -23.09 7.00 22.34
C HIS A 504 -24.60 6.81 22.18
N ARG A 505 -24.99 5.99 21.18
CA ARG A 505 -25.98 4.93 21.42
C ARG A 505 -25.78 3.72 20.52
N LYS A 506 -25.47 2.57 21.15
CA LYS A 506 -25.54 1.21 20.60
C LYS A 506 -27.00 0.69 20.63
N THR A 507 -27.36 -0.01 19.56
CA THR A 507 -28.30 -1.15 19.40
C THR A 507 -29.45 -1.41 20.40
N ALA A 508 -30.67 -1.55 19.86
CA ALA A 508 -31.65 -2.59 20.23
C ALA A 508 -32.74 -2.77 19.15
N ARG A 509 -33.02 -4.04 18.81
CA ARG A 509 -34.06 -4.54 17.89
C ARG A 509 -35.48 -4.36 18.44
N ARG A 510 -36.50 -4.17 17.58
CA ARG A 510 -37.52 -5.18 17.13
C ARG A 510 -38.79 -4.53 16.54
N SER A 511 -39.21 -5.11 15.41
CA SER A 511 -40.58 -5.32 14.90
C SER A 511 -41.60 -4.17 14.84
N SER A 512 -42.02 -3.82 13.62
CA SER A 512 -43.43 -3.91 13.22
C SER A 512 -43.53 -4.24 11.73
N LEU A 513 -44.15 -5.39 11.44
CA LEU A 513 -44.87 -5.63 10.21
C LEU A 513 -45.98 -4.57 10.12
N ASP A 514 -46.17 -3.95 8.96
CA ASP A 514 -47.45 -4.03 8.27
C ASP A 514 -47.31 -3.61 6.80
N THR A 515 -48.06 -4.36 6.02
CA THR A 515 -48.31 -4.32 4.57
C THR A 515 -48.90 -2.99 4.12
N ASP A 516 -48.50 -2.50 2.95
CA ASP A 516 -49.43 -2.55 1.80
C ASP A 516 -48.77 -2.24 0.46
N ALA A 517 -49.26 -2.98 -0.54
CA ALA A 517 -48.88 -2.93 -1.93
C ALA A 517 -49.53 -1.74 -2.65
N SER A 518 -48.83 -1.16 -3.62
CA SER A 518 -49.38 -0.89 -4.97
C SER A 518 -48.36 -0.27 -5.93
N SER A 519 -48.06 -1.03 -6.99
CA SER A 519 -48.10 -0.63 -8.40
C SER A 519 -47.58 0.77 -8.79
N SER A 520 -46.48 0.81 -9.55
CA SER A 520 -46.57 1.24 -10.96
C SER A 520 -45.28 0.93 -11.72
N ALA A 521 -45.46 0.19 -12.81
CA ALA A 521 -44.47 -0.01 -13.85
C ALA A 521 -44.45 1.20 -14.79
N MET A 522 -43.27 1.59 -15.28
CA MET A 522 -43.17 2.23 -16.59
C MET A 522 -42.11 1.56 -17.44
N ARG A 523 -42.63 0.98 -18.53
CA ARG A 523 -41.96 0.31 -19.63
C ARG A 523 -41.15 1.28 -20.47
N ALA A 524 -40.00 0.78 -20.92
CA ALA A 524 -39.33 1.18 -22.14
C ALA A 524 -40.27 1.03 -23.34
N SER A 525 -40.29 2.03 -24.23
CA SER A 525 -40.94 1.95 -25.54
C SER A 525 -39.86 1.91 -26.62
N ILE A 526 -39.63 0.70 -27.14
CA ILE A 526 -39.01 0.45 -28.44
C ILE A 526 -40.17 0.26 -29.41
N ALA A 527 -40.27 1.10 -30.43
CA ALA A 527 -41.22 0.93 -31.53
C ALA A 527 -40.45 0.53 -32.78
N SER A 528 -40.81 -0.64 -33.32
CA SER A 528 -40.37 -1.14 -34.61
C SER A 528 -41.55 -1.17 -35.60
N SER A 529 -41.23 -0.80 -36.84
CA SER A 529 -41.84 -1.20 -38.11
C SER A 529 -43.32 -0.90 -38.42
N ARG A 530 -43.49 -0.09 -39.48
CA ARG A 530 -44.48 -0.32 -40.54
C ARG A 530 -43.76 -0.16 -41.88
N GLY A 531 -43.86 -1.18 -42.74
CA GLY A 531 -43.26 -1.20 -44.07
C GLY A 531 -44.26 -0.83 -45.17
N SER A 532 -43.73 -0.67 -46.40
CA SER A 532 -44.41 -0.97 -47.66
C SER A 532 -43.47 -0.83 -48.87
N ASN A 533 -43.29 -1.94 -49.58
CA ASN A 533 -43.18 -2.15 -51.03
C ASN A 533 -42.41 -1.18 -51.96
N SER A 534 -41.47 -1.75 -52.71
CA SER A 534 -41.49 -1.91 -54.21
C SER A 534 -40.07 -2.27 -54.70
N SER A 535 -39.83 -3.52 -55.10
CA SER A 535 -39.72 -3.98 -56.51
C SER A 535 -38.71 -3.23 -57.39
N SER A 536 -37.58 -3.86 -57.76
CA SER A 536 -37.29 -4.24 -59.16
C SER A 536 -35.85 -4.75 -59.37
N HIS A 537 -35.78 -6.00 -59.85
CA HIS A 537 -34.97 -6.50 -60.97
C HIS A 537 -33.42 -6.58 -60.97
N HIS A 538 -33.00 -7.83 -61.21
CA HIS A 538 -31.89 -8.31 -62.08
C HIS A 538 -30.45 -8.10 -61.59
N SER A 539 -29.50 -9.04 -61.71
CA SER A 539 -29.44 -10.33 -62.45
C SER A 539 -28.15 -11.07 -62.05
N HIS A 540 -28.18 -12.41 -62.13
CA HIS A 540 -27.13 -13.40 -62.46
C HIS A 540 -25.68 -13.19 -61.92
N GLY A 541 -24.99 -14.20 -61.39
CA GLY A 541 -25.12 -15.62 -61.65
C GLY A 541 -24.21 -16.49 -60.78
N VAL A 542 -24.55 -17.77 -60.89
CA VAL A 542 -23.95 -19.01 -60.39
C VAL A 542 -22.45 -19.07 -60.68
N SER A 543 -21.60 -19.58 -59.78
CA SER A 543 -21.00 -20.92 -59.91
C SER A 543 -20.23 -21.38 -58.67
N HIS A 544 -20.32 -22.70 -58.50
CA HIS A 544 -19.90 -23.59 -57.45
C HIS A 544 -18.42 -24.02 -57.56
N LEU A 545 -17.98 -24.73 -56.50
CA LEU A 545 -16.79 -25.60 -56.34
C LEU A 545 -15.49 -24.89 -55.93
N GLY A 546 -14.71 -25.33 -54.95
CA GLY A 546 -14.70 -26.62 -54.26
C GLY A 546 -13.27 -27.17 -54.20
N PHE A 547 -12.74 -27.28 -52.99
CA PHE A 547 -11.78 -28.28 -52.50
C PHE A 547 -10.33 -28.40 -53.04
N HIS A 548 -9.42 -28.36 -52.07
CA HIS A 548 -8.18 -29.13 -51.85
C HIS A 548 -7.18 -29.38 -53.00
N ALA A 549 -5.96 -28.90 -52.76
CA ALA A 549 -4.77 -29.74 -52.61
C ALA A 549 -4.00 -29.30 -51.36
#